data_AF-A0A7S3CTB6-F1
#
_entry.id   AF-A0A7S3CTB6-F1
#
_cell.length_a   1.000
_cell.length_b   1.000
_cell.length_c   1.000
_cell.angle_alpha   90.00
_cell.angle_beta   90.00
_cell.angle_gamma   90.00
#
_symmetry.space_group_name_H-M   'P 1'
#
loop_
_entity.id
_entity.type
_entity.pdbx_description
1 polymer ?
#
loop_
_entity_poly.entity_id
_entity_poly.type
_entity_poly.pdbx_seq_one_letter_code
_entity_poly.pdbx_strand_id
1 'polypeptide(L)'
;KTLLEIGTYFREDFLVLIDEQATTLKDGPDYQRNVLDVLRYFINGSKEGLEPYLIQIVQTLLRCLDPNDEQLRRNSTQLISIILSTMVKSFPMVAFHHETQ
;
A
#
# COMPACT_ATOMS: atom_id res chain seq x y z
N LYS A 1 2.57 16.36 -5.85
CA LYS A 1 3.43 15.94 -6.97
C LYS A 1 4.81 15.53 -6.49
N THR A 2 5.48 16.34 -5.66
CA THR A 2 6.82 16.06 -5.10
C THR A 2 6.98 14.69 -4.44
N LEU A 3 6.03 14.23 -3.61
CA LEU A 3 6.08 12.89 -2.99
C LEU A 3 6.03 11.73 -3.98
N LEU A 4 5.26 11.87 -5.07
CA LEU A 4 5.17 10.84 -6.11
C LEU A 4 6.42 10.84 -7.00
N GLU A 5 7.02 12.00 -7.22
CA GLU A 5 8.30 12.15 -7.92
C GLU A 5 9.42 11.47 -7.11
N ILE A 6 9.50 11.71 -5.80
CA ILE A 6 10.44 11.00 -4.91
C ILE A 6 10.23 9.49 -4.98
N GLY A 7 8.99 9.01 -4.91
CA GLY A 7 8.69 7.59 -5.05
C GLY A 7 9.10 6.98 -6.39
N THR A 8 9.25 7.79 -7.45
CA THR A 8 9.71 7.30 -8.76
C THR A 8 11.23 7.07 -8.77
N TYR A 9 11.99 7.93 -8.07
CA TYR A 9 13.47 7.85 -8.03
C TYR A 9 14.00 7.02 -6.85
N PHE A 10 13.25 6.93 -5.75
CA PHE A 10 13.64 6.27 -4.49
C PHE A 10 12.53 5.32 -4.03
N ARG A 11 12.22 4.32 -4.85
CA ARG A 11 11.08 3.41 -4.65
C ARG A 11 11.15 2.66 -3.31
N GLU A 12 12.32 2.15 -2.95
CA GLU A 12 12.51 1.35 -1.72
C GLU A 12 12.28 2.19 -0.47
N ASP A 13 13.00 3.29 -0.32
CA ASP A 13 12.87 4.19 0.83
C ASP A 13 11.45 4.74 0.95
N PHE A 14 10.83 5.06 -0.19
CA PHE A 14 9.45 5.50 -0.22
C PHE A 14 8.50 4.42 0.30
N LEU A 15 8.64 3.17 -0.13
CA LEU A 15 7.78 2.08 0.32
C LEU A 15 8.01 1.69 1.78
N VAL A 16 9.23 1.80 2.29
CA VAL A 16 9.53 1.67 3.72
C VAL A 16 8.81 2.75 4.52
N LEU A 17 8.90 4.02 4.07
CA LEU A 17 8.18 5.11 4.72
C LEU A 17 6.66 4.88 4.69
N ILE A 18 6.10 4.50 3.54
CA ILE A 18 4.67 4.18 3.44
C ILE A 18 4.29 3.10 4.44
N ASP A 19 5.09 2.05 4.58
CA ASP A 19 4.83 0.96 5.50
C ASP A 19 4.80 1.41 6.96
N GLU A 20 5.83 2.14 7.40
CA GLU A 20 5.92 2.67 8.77
C GLU A 20 4.72 3.56 9.11
N GLN A 21 4.32 4.41 8.17
CA GLN A 21 3.28 5.42 8.40
C GLN A 21 1.86 4.85 8.21
N ALA A 22 1.67 3.86 7.33
CA ALA A 22 0.37 3.23 7.11
C ALA A 22 0.01 2.23 8.23
N THR A 23 1.00 1.63 8.89
CA THR A 23 0.79 0.61 9.94
C THR A 23 0.75 1.21 11.35
N THR A 24 0.68 2.53 11.47
CA THR A 24 0.59 3.23 12.76
C THR A 24 -0.49 4.31 12.75
N LEU A 25 -0.99 4.65 13.94
CA LEU A 25 -1.96 5.73 14.16
C LEU A 25 -1.38 6.89 14.98
N LYS A 26 -0.05 6.98 15.11
CA LYS A 26 0.64 8.01 15.91
C LYS A 26 0.20 9.44 15.56
N ASP A 27 0.09 9.74 14.27
CA ASP A 27 -0.31 11.05 13.76
C ASP A 27 -1.82 11.15 13.47
N GLY A 28 -2.59 10.15 13.92
CA GLY A 28 -4.04 10.09 13.79
C GLY A 28 -4.56 9.31 12.56
N PRO A 29 -5.86 8.96 12.57
CA PRO A 29 -6.46 8.11 11.55
C PRO A 29 -6.52 8.77 10.16
N ASP A 30 -6.69 10.09 10.08
CA ASP A 30 -6.73 10.79 8.78
C ASP A 30 -5.36 10.82 8.11
N TYR A 31 -4.29 10.88 8.89
CA TYR A 31 -2.94 10.81 8.36
C TYR A 31 -2.66 9.43 7.73
N GLN A 32 -3.03 8.35 8.42
CA GLN A 32 -2.95 6.99 7.87
C GLN A 32 -3.70 6.86 6.53
N ARG A 33 -4.91 7.42 6.43
CA ARG A 33 -5.70 7.41 5.19
C ARG A 33 -4.99 8.15 4.06
N ASN A 34 -4.42 9.32 4.35
CA ASN A 34 -3.65 10.09 3.37
C ASN A 34 -2.44 9.31 2.86
N VAL A 35 -1.73 8.59 3.74
CA VAL A 35 -0.61 7.71 3.35
C VAL A 35 -1.06 6.60 2.41
N LEU A 36 -2.18 5.93 2.73
CA LEU A 36 -2.75 4.88 1.88
C LEU A 36 -3.23 5.43 0.52
N ASP A 37 -3.80 6.64 0.49
CA ASP A 37 -4.16 7.29 -0.77
C ASP A 37 -2.91 7.66 -1.60
N VAL A 38 -1.83 8.12 -0.97
CA VAL A 38 -0.55 8.36 -1.65
C VAL A 38 -0.02 7.07 -2.28
N LEU A 39 -0.06 5.95 -1.55
CA LEU A 39 0.30 4.63 -2.09
C LEU A 39 -0.58 4.25 -3.29
N ARG A 40 -1.89 4.47 -3.20
CA ARG A 40 -2.83 4.23 -4.30
C ARG A 40 -2.46 5.04 -5.55
N TYR A 41 -2.18 6.33 -5.39
CA TYR A 41 -1.77 7.19 -6.51
C TYR A 41 -0.43 6.76 -7.09
N PHE A 42 0.52 6.35 -6.25
CA PHE A 42 1.81 5.84 -6.68
C PHE A 42 1.66 4.57 -7.53
N ILE A 43 0.88 3.59 -7.09
CA ILE A 43 0.60 2.35 -7.84
C ILE A 43 -0.05 2.65 -9.19
N ASN A 44 -1.02 3.58 -9.22
CA ASN A 44 -1.73 3.92 -10.44
C ASN A 44 -0.83 4.69 -11.45
N GLY A 45 0.08 5.52 -10.95
CA GLY A 45 1.00 6.34 -11.76
C GLY A 45 2.30 5.65 -12.16
N SER A 46 2.75 4.64 -11.42
CA SER A 46 4.09 4.05 -11.54
C SER A 46 4.02 2.55 -11.81
N LYS A 47 3.31 2.14 -12.87
CA LYS A 47 3.13 0.71 -13.18
C LYS A 47 4.44 0.02 -13.59
N GLU A 48 5.28 0.73 -14.35
CA GLU A 48 6.53 0.17 -14.86
C GLU A 48 7.58 0.06 -13.75
N GLY A 49 8.15 -1.14 -13.59
CA GLY A 49 9.18 -1.42 -12.60
C GLY A 49 8.67 -1.56 -11.16
N LEU A 50 7.35 -1.63 -10.94
CA LEU A 50 6.77 -1.85 -9.61
C LEU A 50 6.63 -3.33 -9.24
N GLU A 51 6.73 -4.23 -10.22
CA GLU A 51 6.60 -5.69 -10.06
C GLU A 51 7.44 -6.26 -8.92
N PRO A 52 8.73 -5.88 -8.73
CA PRO A 52 9.54 -6.39 -7.63
C PRO A 52 9.02 -6.03 -6.24
N TYR A 53 8.22 -4.97 -6.13
CA TYR A 53 7.76 -4.40 -4.87
C TYR A 53 6.33 -4.81 -4.51
N LEU A 54 5.63 -5.52 -5.41
CA LEU A 54 4.21 -5.87 -5.20
C LEU A 54 3.99 -6.69 -3.93
N ILE A 55 4.90 -7.61 -3.60
CA ILE A 55 4.81 -8.42 -2.37
C ILE A 55 4.92 -7.52 -1.13
N GLN A 56 5.88 -6.60 -1.09
CA GLN A 56 6.05 -5.65 0.01
C GLN A 56 4.81 -4.78 0.19
N ILE A 57 4.23 -4.30 -0.91
CA ILE A 57 3.00 -3.50 -0.90
C ILE A 57 1.86 -4.32 -0.31
N VAL A 58 1.64 -5.57 -0.75
CA VAL A 58 0.60 -6.44 -0.20
C VAL A 58 0.82 -6.70 1.29
N GLN A 59 2.05 -6.98 1.74
CA GLN A 59 2.37 -7.18 3.15
C GLN A 59 2.06 -5.95 4.01
N THR A 60 2.34 -4.75 3.49
CA THR A 60 2.00 -3.48 4.15
C THR A 60 0.49 -3.35 4.33
N LEU A 61 -0.28 -3.64 3.27
CA LEU A 61 -1.75 -3.61 3.31
C LEU A 61 -2.31 -4.65 4.30
N LEU A 62 -1.75 -5.86 4.33
CA LEU A 62 -2.20 -6.89 5.27
C LEU A 62 -1.90 -6.54 6.73
N ARG A 63 -0.77 -5.89 7.02
CA ARG A 63 -0.46 -5.39 8.37
C ARG A 63 -1.44 -4.32 8.83
N CYS A 64 -1.91 -3.46 7.94
CA CYS A 64 -2.97 -2.51 8.26
C CYS A 64 -4.31 -3.19 8.63
N LEU A 65 -4.49 -4.46 8.24
CA LEU A 65 -5.67 -5.28 8.54
C LEU A 65 -5.46 -6.23 9.72
N ASP A 66 -4.46 -6.01 10.58
CA ASP A 66 -4.18 -6.88 11.72
C ASP A 66 -5.47 -7.16 12.54
N PRO A 67 -5.80 -8.45 12.80
CA PRO A 67 -6.98 -8.80 13.60
C PRO A 67 -6.91 -8.25 15.03
N ASN A 68 -5.71 -8.01 15.57
CA ASN A 68 -5.49 -7.53 16.93
C ASN A 68 -5.55 -6.01 17.05
N ASP A 69 -5.44 -5.27 15.95
CA ASP A 69 -5.60 -3.80 15.93
C ASP A 69 -6.90 -3.41 15.23
N GLU A 70 -7.99 -3.40 15.99
CA GLU A 70 -9.31 -3.06 15.48
C GLU A 70 -9.40 -1.64 14.93
N GLN A 71 -8.70 -0.68 15.53
CA GLN A 71 -8.77 0.71 15.12
C GLN A 71 -8.09 0.92 13.77
N LEU A 72 -6.88 0.38 13.62
CA LEU A 72 -6.11 0.39 12.37
C LEU A 72 -6.89 -0.30 11.25
N ARG A 73 -7.45 -1.48 11.53
CA ARG A 73 -8.25 -2.25 10.57
C ARG A 73 -9.49 -1.50 10.13
N ARG A 74 -10.30 -1.00 11.07
CA ARG A 74 -11.54 -0.25 10.75
C ARG A 74 -11.24 0.98 9.89
N ASN A 75 -10.14 1.67 10.17
CA ASN A 75 -9.80 2.89 9.47
C ASN A 75 -9.28 2.68 8.05
N SER A 76 -8.67 1.52 7.77
CA SER A 76 -7.96 1.24 6.53
C SER A 76 -8.70 0.29 5.59
N THR A 77 -9.64 -0.54 6.09
CA THR A 77 -10.31 -1.61 5.33
C THR A 77 -10.81 -1.17 3.94
N GLN A 78 -11.59 -0.09 3.88
CA GLN A 78 -12.17 0.38 2.62
C GLN A 78 -11.09 0.80 1.61
N LEU A 79 -10.10 1.58 2.04
CA LEU A 79 -9.01 2.04 1.18
C LEU A 79 -8.16 0.87 0.69
N ILE A 80 -7.88 -0.10 1.56
CA ILE A 80 -7.12 -1.30 1.20
C ILE A 80 -7.84 -2.11 0.14
N SER A 81 -9.16 -2.31 0.25
CA SER A 81 -9.94 -2.97 -0.81
C SER A 81 -9.83 -2.24 -2.15
N ILE A 82 -9.82 -0.91 -2.15
CA ILE A 82 -9.64 -0.10 -3.38
C ILE A 82 -8.22 -0.26 -3.94
N ILE A 83 -7.20 -0.24 -3.08
CA ILE A 83 -5.80 -0.41 -3.49
C ILE A 83 -5.57 -1.79 -4.09
N LEU A 84 -6.03 -2.86 -3.42
CA LEU A 84 -5.94 -4.23 -3.91
C LEU A 84 -6.65 -4.39 -5.27
N SER A 85 -7.85 -3.81 -5.42
CA SER A 85 -8.55 -3.80 -6.73
C SER A 85 -7.73 -3.07 -7.80
N THR A 86 -7.08 -1.97 -7.44
CA THR A 86 -6.20 -1.21 -8.35
C THR A 86 -4.97 -2.03 -8.76
N MET A 87 -4.37 -2.77 -7.82
CA MET A 87 -3.23 -3.64 -8.08
C MET A 87 -3.60 -4.79 -9.02
N VAL A 88 -4.69 -5.51 -8.75
CA VAL A 88 -5.15 -6.61 -9.63
C VAL A 88 -5.43 -6.12 -11.05
N LYS A 89 -6.04 -4.93 -11.21
CA LYS A 89 -6.28 -4.33 -12.52
C LYS A 89 -5.00 -3.87 -13.22
N SER A 90 -4.00 -3.42 -12.45
CA SER A 90 -2.74 -2.89 -12.99
C SER A 90 -1.72 -3.98 -13.29
N PHE A 91 -1.79 -5.10 -12.59
CA PHE A 91 -0.86 -6.24 -12.69
C PHE A 91 -1.63 -7.57 -12.85
N PRO A 92 -2.42 -7.75 -13.92
CA PRO A 92 -3.29 -8.91 -14.09
C PRO A 92 -2.53 -10.24 -14.24
N MET A 93 -1.24 -10.19 -14.63
CA MET A 93 -0.38 -11.36 -14.83
C MET A 93 0.36 -11.78 -13.55
N VAL A 94 0.29 -10.97 -12.49
CA VAL A 94 0.91 -11.31 -11.21
C VAL A 94 -0.10 -12.10 -10.39
N ALA A 95 0.20 -13.39 -10.18
CA ALA A 95 -0.52 -14.20 -9.22
C ALA A 95 -0.22 -13.69 -7.80
N PHE A 96 -1.07 -12.79 -7.29
CA PHE A 96 -1.03 -12.35 -5.89
C PHE A 96 -1.37 -13.47 -4.92
N HIS A 97 -1.97 -14.55 -5.42
CA HIS A 97 -2.10 -15.83 -4.75
C HIS A 97 -0.84 -16.65 -5.04
N HIS A 98 0.17 -16.56 -4.16
CA HIS A 98 1.09 -17.70 -4.04
C HIS A 98 0.28 -18.92 -3.59
N GLU A 99 0.64 -20.09 -4.09
CA GLU A 99 0.08 -21.40 -3.72
C GLU A 99 0.06 -21.56 -2.19
N THR A 100 -1.05 -21.17 -1.56
CA THR A 100 -1.47 -21.74 -0.29
C THR A 100 -2.60 -22.70 -0.60
N GLN A 101 -2.25 -23.88 -1.12
CA GLN A 101 -2.79 -25.18 -0.75
C GLN A 101 -2.14 -26.31 -1.55
#